data_AF-A0A2V8UHL5-F1
#
_entry.id   AF-A0A2V8UHL5-F1
#
_cell.length_a   1.000
_cell.length_b   1.000
_cell.length_c   1.000
_cell.angle_alpha   90.00
_cell.angle_beta   90.00
_cell.angle_gamma   90.00
#
_symmetry.space_group_name_H-M   'P 1'
#
loop_
_entity.id
_entity.type
_entity.pdbx_description
1 polymer ?
#
loop_
_entity_poly.entity_id
_entity_poly.type
_entity_poly.pdbx_seq_one_letter_code
_entity_poly.pdbx_strand_id
1 'polypeptide(L)'
;MGSFNPYYTGGDPSYFPAPHRGGKSGLRDLVRFIAGCAIVSMAITVAVMRLFWQAPAANLTPAQASGLKRTIPAVHWAVAIQEPRMKQGRRRRHEQTARVDGESAATKTDQLELPRNPQLPKIILDSPPLLPPFPTEHNIQVGTPRARLVRAFGKPDLSARTMQQEQLIETYVYEQPDRATFVRMRDGSVVSAYTARPRVRVLPAEPDPDF
;
A
#
# COMPACT_ATOMS: atom_id res chain seq x y z
N MET A 1 -40.97 12.80 0.78
CA MET A 1 -40.30 13.91 1.50
C MET A 1 -38.86 13.48 1.74
N GLY A 2 -37.93 13.97 0.93
CA GLY A 2 -36.52 13.58 0.98
C GLY A 2 -35.67 14.73 1.53
N SER A 3 -34.90 14.46 2.59
CA SER A 3 -33.91 15.40 3.12
C SER A 3 -32.60 15.24 2.34
N PHE A 4 -32.34 16.18 1.43
CA PHE A 4 -31.00 16.38 0.86
C PHE A 4 -30.12 17.01 1.94
N ASN A 5 -29.00 16.35 2.28
CA ASN A 5 -27.93 16.95 3.08
C ASN A 5 -26.78 17.33 2.13
N PRO A 6 -26.58 18.62 1.82
CA PRO A 6 -25.49 19.09 0.99
C PRO A 6 -24.30 19.44 1.88
N TYR A 7 -23.53 18.44 2.32
CA TYR A 7 -22.26 18.73 2.98
C TYR A 7 -21.13 18.83 1.95
N TYR A 8 -20.79 20.09 1.66
CA TYR A 8 -19.42 20.60 1.64
C TYR A 8 -18.51 20.17 0.47
N THR A 9 -18.80 20.69 -0.72
CA THR A 9 -17.80 20.88 -1.79
C THR A 9 -17.47 22.37 -1.91
N GLY A 10 -16.51 22.84 -1.13
CA GLY A 10 -16.13 24.25 -1.13
C GLY A 10 -15.08 24.58 -0.07
N GLY A 11 -13.91 23.94 -0.16
CA GLY A 11 -12.75 24.38 0.61
C GLY A 11 -12.28 25.73 0.07
N ASP A 12 -12.71 26.81 0.72
CA ASP A 12 -12.19 28.15 0.53
C ASP A 12 -10.67 28.13 0.86
N PRO A 13 -9.77 28.40 -0.10
CA PRO A 13 -8.32 28.38 0.14
C PRO A 13 -7.84 29.49 1.08
N SER A 14 -8.74 30.38 1.50
CA SER A 14 -8.47 31.55 2.34
C SER A 14 -8.31 31.21 3.84
N TYR A 15 -8.64 29.99 4.27
CA TYR A 15 -8.65 29.59 5.68
C TYR A 15 -7.42 28.75 6.08
N PHE A 16 -6.24 29.13 5.61
CA PHE A 16 -5.00 28.69 6.25
C PHE A 16 -4.62 29.74 7.30
N PRO A 17 -4.77 29.45 8.61
CA PRO A 17 -4.26 30.36 9.63
C PRO A 17 -2.77 30.55 9.40
N ALA A 18 -2.34 31.82 9.31
CA ALA A 18 -0.93 32.15 9.19
C ALA A 18 -0.15 31.42 10.29
N PRO A 19 1.01 30.81 9.98
CA PRO A 19 1.78 30.10 10.99
C PRO A 19 2.09 31.06 12.14
N HIS A 20 1.61 30.71 13.34
CA HIS A 20 1.94 31.44 14.56
C HIS A 20 3.45 31.66 14.61
N ARG A 21 3.87 32.93 14.58
CA ARG A 21 5.24 33.37 14.89
C ARG A 21 5.51 33.07 16.36
N GLY A 22 5.74 31.79 16.67
CA GLY A 22 6.21 31.32 17.96
C GLY A 22 7.59 31.90 18.27
N GLY A 23 7.77 32.33 19.52
CA GLY A 23 8.87 33.16 19.99
C GLY A 23 10.27 32.61 19.70
N LYS A 24 11.18 33.53 19.38
CA LYS A 24 12.58 33.30 18.99
C LYS A 24 13.51 32.89 20.14
N SER A 25 13.02 32.25 21.21
CA SER A 25 13.83 31.91 22.39
C SER A 25 14.36 30.46 22.40
N GLY A 26 13.86 29.54 21.58
CA GLY A 26 14.27 28.12 21.61
C GLY A 26 15.34 27.68 20.60
N LEU A 27 15.71 28.53 19.62
CA LEU A 27 16.50 28.09 18.46
C LEU A 27 18.01 28.01 18.73
N ARG A 28 18.51 28.65 19.80
CA ARG A 28 19.94 28.61 20.15
C ARG A 28 20.36 27.31 20.84
N ASP A 29 19.44 26.63 21.54
CA ASP A 29 19.74 25.36 22.21
C ASP A 29 19.64 24.16 21.27
N LEU A 30 18.78 24.21 20.25
CA LEU A 30 18.69 23.14 19.25
C LEU A 30 19.94 23.04 18.36
N VAL A 31 20.55 24.17 18.00
CA VAL A 31 21.78 24.18 17.17
C VAL A 31 22.97 23.59 17.93
N ARG A 32 23.07 23.79 19.26
CA ARG A 32 24.11 23.16 20.09
C ARG A 32 23.92 21.66 20.22
N PHE A 33 22.67 21.18 20.26
CA PHE A 33 22.39 19.74 20.33
C PHE A 33 22.72 19.02 19.02
N ILE A 34 22.38 19.62 17.87
CA ILE A 34 22.68 19.03 16.54
C ILE A 34 24.18 19.04 16.24
N ALA A 35 24.90 20.12 16.59
CA ALA A 35 26.36 20.18 16.42
C ALA A 35 27.10 19.16 17.32
N GLY A 36 26.59 18.89 18.52
CA GLY A 36 27.16 17.87 19.42
C GLY A 36 27.02 16.45 18.88
N CYS A 37 25.87 16.08 18.32
CA CYS A 37 25.64 14.74 17.76
C CYS A 37 26.53 14.43 16.54
N ALA A 38 26.83 15.42 15.69
CA ALA A 38 27.70 15.22 14.53
C ALA A 38 29.13 14.83 14.95
N ILE A 39 29.69 15.47 15.97
CA ILE A 39 31.05 15.20 16.46
C ILE A 39 31.16 13.79 17.06
N VAL A 40 30.16 13.36 17.85
CA VAL A 40 30.16 12.02 18.44
C VAL A 40 30.04 10.92 17.37
N SER A 41 29.22 11.14 16.33
CA SER A 41 29.08 10.17 15.24
C SER A 41 30.39 9.95 14.46
N MET A 42 31.18 11.01 14.27
CA MET A 42 32.45 10.93 13.54
C MET A 42 33.56 10.25 14.38
N ALA A 43 33.56 10.44 15.70
CA ALA A 43 34.51 9.75 16.58
C ALA A 43 34.27 8.23 16.61
N ILE A 44 33.00 7.79 16.57
CA ILE A 44 32.65 6.36 16.56
C ILE A 44 33.07 5.70 15.23
N THR A 45 32.84 6.36 14.08
CA THR A 45 33.24 5.79 12.79
C THR A 45 34.75 5.64 12.66
N VAL A 46 35.53 6.62 13.15
CA VAL A 46 37.00 6.53 13.18
C VAL A 46 37.48 5.42 14.13
N ALA A 47 36.85 5.25 15.29
CA ALA A 47 37.19 4.17 16.22
C ALA A 47 36.90 2.78 15.62
N VAL A 48 35.75 2.59 14.95
CA VAL A 48 35.40 1.32 14.29
C VAL A 48 36.34 1.00 13.13
N MET A 49 36.67 2.01 12.29
CA MET A 49 37.64 1.80 11.22
C MET A 49 39.04 1.45 11.74
N ARG A 50 39.47 2.08 12.85
CA ARG A 50 40.78 1.77 13.46
C ARG A 50 40.81 0.36 14.06
N LEU A 51 39.70 -0.11 14.62
CA LEU A 51 39.57 -1.48 15.13
C LEU A 51 39.62 -2.51 14.00
N PHE A 52 39.01 -2.21 12.85
CA PHE A 52 39.07 -3.08 11.66
C PHE A 52 40.47 -3.13 11.01
N TRP A 53 41.26 -2.05 11.12
CA TRP A 53 42.62 -2.02 10.59
C TRP A 53 43.68 -2.64 11.51
N GLN A 54 43.40 -2.73 12.82
CA GLN A 54 44.32 -3.35 13.78
C GLN A 54 44.04 -4.83 14.05
N ALA A 55 43.02 -5.43 13.41
CA ALA A 55 42.83 -6.87 13.47
C ALA A 55 43.96 -7.55 12.66
N PRO A 56 44.94 -8.22 13.29
CA PRO A 56 45.90 -9.02 12.56
C PRO A 56 45.11 -10.08 11.79
N ALA A 57 45.43 -10.26 10.52
CA ALA A 57 44.82 -11.28 9.68
C ALA A 57 45.00 -12.65 10.34
N ALA A 58 43.98 -13.08 11.09
CA ALA A 58 43.89 -14.43 11.58
C ALA A 58 43.74 -15.30 10.34
N ASN A 59 44.83 -15.98 9.98
CA ASN A 59 44.89 -16.96 8.90
C ASN A 59 43.89 -18.07 9.20
N LEU A 60 42.65 -17.89 8.74
CA LEU A 60 41.63 -18.93 8.74
C LEU A 60 42.08 -20.00 7.74
N THR A 61 42.49 -21.12 8.29
CA THR A 61 42.86 -22.34 7.59
C THR A 61 41.68 -22.79 6.74
N PRO A 62 41.80 -22.89 5.40
CA PRO A 62 40.73 -23.40 4.57
C PRO A 62 40.60 -24.89 4.81
N ALA A 63 39.54 -25.30 5.51
CA ALA A 63 39.11 -26.68 5.55
C ALA A 63 38.71 -27.10 4.13
N GLN A 64 39.57 -27.92 3.54
CA GLN A 64 39.45 -28.53 2.23
C GLN A 64 38.27 -29.51 2.26
N ALA A 65 37.08 -29.06 1.82
CA ALA A 65 35.94 -29.93 1.59
C ALA A 65 35.86 -30.28 0.10
N SER A 66 36.12 -31.55 -0.17
CA SER A 66 36.16 -32.22 -1.45
C SER A 66 34.80 -32.18 -2.17
N GLY A 67 34.83 -31.72 -3.43
CA GLY A 67 34.11 -32.31 -4.55
C GLY A 67 32.59 -32.52 -4.48
N LEU A 68 31.84 -31.59 -5.07
CA LEU A 68 30.69 -31.95 -5.90
C LEU A 68 30.55 -30.94 -7.04
N LYS A 69 31.07 -31.28 -8.22
CA LYS A 69 30.81 -30.55 -9.46
C LYS A 69 29.33 -30.68 -9.79
N ARG A 70 28.52 -29.70 -9.40
CA ARG A 70 27.15 -29.55 -9.89
C ARG A 70 27.15 -28.43 -10.93
N THR A 71 27.23 -28.85 -12.20
CA THR A 71 27.01 -28.01 -13.37
C THR A 71 25.55 -27.53 -13.35
N ILE A 72 25.34 -26.28 -12.97
CA ILE A 72 24.07 -25.58 -13.15
C ILE A 72 24.15 -24.88 -14.51
N PRO A 73 23.26 -25.17 -15.47
CA PRO A 73 23.25 -24.49 -16.75
C PRO A 73 22.89 -23.01 -16.54
N ALA A 74 23.68 -22.15 -17.15
CA ALA A 74 23.42 -20.72 -17.23
C ALA A 74 22.11 -20.48 -18.00
N VAL A 75 21.01 -20.34 -17.27
CA VAL A 75 19.77 -19.77 -17.81
C VAL A 75 19.94 -18.26 -17.78
N HIS A 76 20.38 -17.75 -18.92
CA HIS A 76 20.49 -16.35 -19.28
C HIS A 76 19.08 -15.76 -19.35
N TRP A 77 18.59 -15.23 -18.22
CA TRP A 77 17.41 -14.36 -18.19
C TRP A 77 17.80 -12.99 -18.76
N ALA A 78 17.94 -12.93 -20.09
CA ALA A 78 17.88 -11.68 -20.81
C ALA A 78 16.42 -11.19 -20.81
N VAL A 79 15.98 -10.63 -19.69
CA VAL A 79 14.75 -9.84 -19.63
C VAL A 79 15.05 -8.52 -20.32
N ALA A 80 14.74 -8.47 -21.62
CA ALA A 80 14.69 -7.23 -22.36
C ALA A 80 13.60 -6.35 -21.75
N ILE A 81 14.01 -5.38 -20.94
CA ILE A 81 13.16 -4.27 -20.49
C ILE A 81 12.87 -3.43 -21.73
N GLN A 82 11.77 -3.75 -22.43
CA GLN A 82 11.20 -2.84 -23.42
C GLN A 82 10.59 -1.66 -22.66
N GLU A 83 11.24 -0.51 -22.73
CA GLU A 83 10.68 0.77 -22.31
C GLU A 83 9.35 1.02 -23.05
N PRO A 84 8.20 1.14 -22.37
CA PRO A 84 7.01 1.64 -23.00
C PRO A 84 7.20 3.13 -23.24
N ARG A 85 7.59 3.46 -24.47
CA ARG A 85 7.61 4.82 -25.01
C ARG A 85 6.18 5.37 -24.99
N MET A 86 5.76 5.97 -23.87
CA MET A 86 4.48 6.66 -23.78
C MET A 86 4.51 7.87 -24.71
N LYS A 87 4.00 7.67 -25.93
CA LYS A 87 3.65 8.77 -26.83
C LYS A 87 2.53 9.55 -26.16
N GLN A 88 2.87 10.75 -25.73
CA GLN A 88 1.99 11.81 -25.28
C GLN A 88 1.01 12.17 -26.42
N GLY A 89 -0.10 11.44 -26.48
CA GLY A 89 -1.15 11.57 -27.47
C GLY A 89 -2.17 12.63 -27.08
N ARG A 90 -1.92 13.83 -27.58
CA ARG A 90 -2.82 14.99 -27.64
C ARG A 90 -4.28 14.61 -27.97
N ARG A 91 -5.21 15.16 -27.19
CA ARG A 91 -6.55 15.67 -27.58
C ARG A 91 -6.99 15.41 -29.04
N ARG A 92 -8.18 14.82 -29.20
CA ARG A 92 -9.27 15.13 -30.18
C ARG A 92 -10.36 14.07 -29.95
N ARG A 93 -11.43 14.32 -29.18
CA ARG A 93 -12.69 14.95 -29.60
C ARG A 93 -13.00 14.74 -31.10
N HIS A 94 -13.59 13.60 -31.43
CA HIS A 94 -14.47 13.28 -32.56
C HIS A 94 -15.43 12.23 -31.95
N GLU A 95 -16.69 12.51 -31.61
CA GLU A 95 -17.82 12.68 -32.54
C GLU A 95 -17.58 12.02 -33.89
N GLN A 96 -17.87 10.71 -33.96
CA GLN A 96 -18.24 10.08 -35.21
C GLN A 96 -19.33 9.04 -34.93
N THR A 97 -20.56 9.54 -35.00
CA THR A 97 -21.71 8.82 -35.53
C THR A 97 -21.32 8.08 -36.81
N ALA A 98 -21.45 6.76 -36.81
CA ALA A 98 -21.68 5.98 -38.01
C ALA A 98 -22.40 4.69 -37.64
N ARG A 99 -23.70 4.67 -37.91
CA ARG A 99 -24.46 3.45 -38.22
C ARG A 99 -23.63 2.62 -39.20
N VAL A 100 -23.35 1.38 -38.84
CA VAL A 100 -23.06 0.32 -39.80
C VAL A 100 -24.07 -0.77 -39.48
N ASP A 101 -25.17 -0.73 -40.22
CA ASP A 101 -25.99 -1.90 -40.50
C ASP A 101 -25.09 -2.87 -41.26
N GLY A 102 -24.61 -3.89 -40.54
CA GLY A 102 -23.65 -4.89 -40.99
C GLY A 102 -24.14 -6.26 -40.61
N GLU A 103 -25.09 -6.74 -41.40
CA GLU A 103 -25.57 -8.12 -41.48
C GLU A 103 -24.39 -9.09 -41.53
N SER A 104 -24.21 -9.91 -40.49
CA SER A 104 -23.31 -11.05 -40.55
C SER A 104 -23.70 -12.16 -39.58
N ALA A 105 -24.11 -13.25 -40.21
CA ALA A 105 -24.08 -14.63 -39.73
C ALA A 105 -24.83 -14.91 -38.43
N ALA A 106 -26.09 -15.27 -38.60
CA ALA A 106 -26.85 -16.13 -37.70
C ALA A 106 -25.98 -17.31 -37.25
N THR A 107 -25.40 -17.19 -36.05
CA THR A 107 -24.81 -18.32 -35.35
C THR A 107 -26.00 -19.10 -34.82
N LYS A 108 -26.42 -20.11 -35.58
CA LYS A 108 -27.41 -21.11 -35.19
C LYS A 108 -26.94 -21.70 -33.86
N THR A 109 -27.46 -21.12 -32.79
CA THR A 109 -27.26 -21.59 -31.44
C THR A 109 -28.16 -22.81 -31.35
N ASP A 110 -27.58 -24.00 -31.59
CA ASP A 110 -28.23 -25.26 -31.23
C ASP A 110 -28.58 -25.14 -29.74
N GLN A 111 -29.87 -24.92 -29.49
CA GLN A 111 -30.46 -25.00 -28.17
C GLN A 111 -30.35 -26.47 -27.75
N LEU A 112 -29.25 -26.80 -27.08
CA LEU A 112 -29.23 -27.91 -26.15
C LEU A 112 -30.28 -27.60 -25.09
N GLU A 113 -31.46 -28.19 -25.24
CA GLU A 113 -32.50 -28.21 -24.22
C GLU A 113 -31.91 -28.89 -22.98
N LEU A 114 -31.45 -28.09 -22.02
CA LEU A 114 -31.13 -28.59 -20.70
C LEU A 114 -32.40 -29.24 -20.14
N PRO A 115 -32.36 -30.52 -19.71
CA PRO A 115 -33.51 -31.14 -19.08
C PRO A 115 -33.90 -30.32 -17.85
N ARG A 116 -35.04 -29.64 -17.94
CA ARG A 116 -35.70 -28.98 -16.80
C ARG A 116 -36.10 -30.07 -15.82
N ASN A 117 -35.22 -30.38 -14.88
CA ASN A 117 -35.59 -31.16 -13.71
C ASN A 117 -36.40 -30.24 -12.77
N PRO A 118 -37.73 -30.42 -12.61
CA PRO A 118 -38.56 -29.54 -11.80
C PRO A 118 -38.39 -29.77 -10.29
N GLN A 119 -37.47 -30.66 -9.88
CA GLN A 119 -37.28 -31.05 -8.48
C GLN A 119 -35.94 -30.61 -7.89
N LEU A 120 -35.41 -29.45 -8.27
CA LEU A 120 -34.42 -28.81 -7.40
C LEU A 120 -35.19 -28.13 -6.25
N PRO A 121 -35.17 -28.71 -5.03
CA PRO A 121 -35.71 -28.00 -3.88
C PRO A 121 -34.98 -26.66 -3.83
N LYS A 122 -35.78 -25.59 -3.88
CA LYS A 122 -35.36 -24.24 -3.52
C LYS A 122 -34.92 -24.32 -2.05
N ILE A 123 -33.69 -24.76 -1.81
CA ILE A 123 -33.00 -24.57 -0.54
C ILE A 123 -32.68 -23.08 -0.54
N ILE A 124 -33.69 -22.29 -0.20
CA ILE A 124 -33.53 -20.89 0.15
C ILE A 124 -32.82 -20.94 1.50
N LEU A 125 -31.49 -21.03 1.44
CA LEU A 125 -30.66 -20.85 2.60
C LEU A 125 -30.67 -19.35 2.88
N ASP A 126 -31.71 -18.89 3.56
CA ASP A 126 -31.87 -17.53 4.12
C ASP A 126 -30.86 -17.28 5.26
N SER A 127 -29.63 -17.77 5.12
CA SER A 127 -28.54 -17.40 6.00
C SER A 127 -28.08 -16.01 5.59
N PRO A 128 -28.09 -15.02 6.50
CA PRO A 128 -27.56 -13.69 6.21
C PRO A 128 -26.10 -13.83 5.73
N PRO A 129 -25.66 -13.05 4.73
CA PRO A 129 -24.28 -13.08 4.30
C PRO A 129 -23.39 -12.75 5.50
N LEU A 130 -22.58 -13.74 5.94
CA LEU A 130 -21.64 -13.56 7.03
C LEU A 130 -20.66 -12.46 6.63
N LEU A 131 -20.62 -11.39 7.42
CA LEU A 131 -19.64 -10.33 7.22
C LEU A 131 -18.23 -10.92 7.38
N PRO A 132 -17.26 -10.52 6.53
CA PRO A 132 -15.89 -10.95 6.69
C PRO A 132 -15.39 -10.57 8.09
N PRO A 133 -14.57 -11.43 8.72
CA PRO A 133 -14.01 -11.12 10.03
C PRO A 133 -13.08 -9.90 9.93
N PHE A 134 -13.02 -9.10 11.01
CA PHE A 134 -12.10 -7.96 11.05
C PHE A 134 -10.65 -8.44 11.06
N PRO A 135 -9.77 -7.91 10.20
CA PRO A 135 -8.37 -8.31 10.20
C PRO A 135 -7.65 -7.80 11.45
N THR A 136 -7.02 -8.70 12.20
CA THR A 136 -6.06 -8.33 13.25
C THR A 136 -4.63 -8.62 12.81
N GLU A 137 -3.65 -7.97 13.44
CA GLU A 137 -2.22 -8.22 13.20
C GLU A 137 -1.86 -9.71 13.25
N HIS A 138 -2.42 -10.48 14.19
CA HIS A 138 -2.14 -11.92 14.31
C HIS A 138 -2.79 -12.76 13.20
N ASN A 139 -3.85 -12.26 12.54
CA ASN A 139 -4.50 -12.95 11.43
C ASN A 139 -3.82 -12.68 10.08
N ILE A 140 -2.96 -11.66 9.99
CA ILE A 140 -2.31 -11.26 8.75
C ILE A 140 -0.86 -11.76 8.74
N GLN A 141 -0.59 -12.76 7.91
CA GLN A 141 0.77 -13.27 7.74
C GLN A 141 1.58 -12.37 6.79
N VAL A 142 2.82 -12.05 7.17
CA VAL A 142 3.79 -11.40 6.28
C VAL A 142 4.02 -12.28 5.05
N GLY A 143 4.15 -11.66 3.88
CA GLY A 143 4.23 -12.32 2.58
C GLY A 143 2.88 -12.67 1.96
N THR A 144 1.76 -12.47 2.68
CA THR A 144 0.43 -12.70 2.10
C THR A 144 0.22 -11.83 0.87
N PRO A 145 -0.20 -12.39 -0.28
CA PRO A 145 -0.49 -11.59 -1.46
C PRO A 145 -1.78 -10.78 -1.28
N ARG A 146 -1.80 -9.58 -1.83
CA ARG A 146 -2.93 -8.63 -1.78
C ARG A 146 -4.29 -9.28 -2.09
N ALA A 147 -4.37 -10.11 -3.14
CA ALA A 147 -5.61 -10.75 -3.54
C ALA A 147 -6.18 -11.68 -2.45
N ARG A 148 -5.31 -12.40 -1.73
CA ARG A 148 -5.72 -13.27 -0.62
C ARG A 148 -6.23 -12.45 0.57
N LEU A 149 -5.59 -11.32 0.84
CA LEU A 149 -5.99 -10.41 1.91
C LEU A 149 -7.38 -9.81 1.66
N VAL A 150 -7.62 -9.30 0.45
CA VAL A 150 -8.93 -8.76 0.06
C VAL A 150 -10.02 -9.84 0.04
N ARG A 151 -9.68 -11.07 -0.36
CA ARG A 151 -10.62 -12.19 -0.34
C ARG A 151 -11.00 -12.61 1.09
N ALA A 152 -10.05 -12.57 2.03
CA ALA A 152 -10.27 -13.02 3.40
C ALA A 152 -11.00 -11.97 4.25
N PHE A 153 -10.63 -10.70 4.11
CA PHE A 153 -11.08 -9.61 5.00
C PHE A 153 -11.95 -8.57 4.30
N GLY A 154 -12.16 -8.70 2.99
CA GLY A 154 -12.88 -7.71 2.19
C GLY A 154 -12.00 -6.54 1.74
N LYS A 155 -12.66 -5.55 1.13
CA LYS A 155 -12.02 -4.33 0.64
C LYS A 155 -11.62 -3.44 1.83
N PRO A 156 -10.43 -2.84 1.85
CA PRO A 156 -10.05 -1.89 2.90
C PRO A 156 -10.87 -0.61 2.81
N ASP A 157 -11.06 0.07 3.94
CA ASP A 157 -11.73 1.36 4.03
C ASP A 157 -10.89 2.46 3.40
N LEU A 158 -9.57 2.44 3.66
CA LEU A 158 -8.61 3.35 3.04
C LEU A 158 -7.50 2.57 2.35
N SER A 159 -7.07 3.09 1.20
CA SER A 159 -5.91 2.60 0.48
C SER A 159 -5.05 3.75 -0.02
N ALA A 160 -3.77 3.73 0.32
CA ALA A 160 -2.77 4.64 -0.21
C ALA A 160 -1.71 3.86 -0.99
N ARG A 161 -1.13 4.48 -2.02
CA ARG A 161 -0.06 3.91 -2.83
C ARG A 161 1.03 4.94 -3.02
N THR A 162 2.29 4.51 -2.93
CA THR A 162 3.46 5.34 -3.18
C THR A 162 4.55 4.52 -3.84
N MET A 163 5.39 5.16 -4.65
CA MET A 163 6.58 4.54 -5.24
C MET A 163 7.79 4.98 -4.42
N GLN A 164 8.55 4.02 -3.87
CA GLN A 164 9.76 4.27 -3.10
C GLN A 164 10.86 3.36 -3.59
N GLN A 165 11.98 3.92 -4.09
CA GLN A 165 13.11 3.16 -4.60
C GLN A 165 12.70 2.11 -5.67
N GLU A 166 11.88 2.52 -6.63
CA GLU A 166 11.31 1.65 -7.69
C GLU A 166 10.38 0.52 -7.19
N GLN A 167 10.12 0.44 -5.88
CA GLN A 167 9.19 -0.51 -5.29
C GLN A 167 7.84 0.15 -5.05
N LEU A 168 6.76 -0.59 -5.34
CA LEU A 168 5.40 -0.14 -5.06
C LEU A 168 5.08 -0.42 -3.59
N ILE A 169 4.94 0.64 -2.79
CA ILE A 169 4.48 0.53 -1.41
C ILE A 169 2.99 0.86 -1.36
N GLU A 170 2.19 -0.07 -0.87
CA GLU A 170 0.76 0.13 -0.65
C GLU A 170 0.46 0.08 0.85
N THR A 171 -0.43 0.95 1.33
CA THR A 171 -0.88 0.94 2.73
C THR A 171 -2.39 0.80 2.74
N TYR A 172 -2.89 -0.27 3.35
CA TYR A 172 -4.32 -0.54 3.53
C TYR A 172 -4.69 -0.27 4.99
N VAL A 173 -5.85 0.33 5.20
CA VAL A 173 -6.41 0.54 6.54
C VAL A 173 -7.79 -0.08 6.57
N TYR A 174 -8.00 -0.93 7.56
CA TYR A 174 -9.29 -1.49 7.93
C TYR A 174 -9.71 -0.83 9.24
N GLU A 175 -10.87 -0.18 9.26
CA GLU A 175 -11.33 0.65 10.37
C GLU A 175 -12.60 0.09 11.00
N GLN A 176 -12.64 0.12 12.32
CA GLN A 176 -13.79 -0.13 13.17
C GLN A 176 -13.84 0.97 14.25
N PRO A 177 -15.00 1.20 14.88
CA PRO A 177 -15.14 2.26 15.89
C PRO A 177 -14.11 2.20 17.05
N ASP A 178 -13.66 1.00 17.41
CA ASP A 178 -12.77 0.74 18.54
C ASP A 178 -11.33 0.36 18.16
N ARG A 179 -11.07 0.10 16.86
CA ARG A 179 -9.76 -0.36 16.36
C ARG A 179 -9.57 -0.11 14.87
N ALA A 180 -8.31 0.06 14.47
CA ALA A 180 -7.89 0.11 13.08
C ALA A 180 -6.70 -0.83 12.87
N THR A 181 -6.69 -1.54 11.75
CA THR A 181 -5.57 -2.39 11.34
C THR A 181 -4.93 -1.82 10.10
N PHE A 182 -3.64 -1.51 10.22
CA PHE A 182 -2.82 -0.95 9.17
C PHE A 182 -1.99 -2.06 8.56
N VAL A 183 -2.09 -2.25 7.26
CA VAL A 183 -1.35 -3.26 6.51
C VAL A 183 -0.47 -2.55 5.50
N ARG A 184 0.84 -2.69 5.64
CA ARG A 184 1.81 -2.19 4.67
C ARG A 184 2.24 -3.34 3.76
N MET A 185 2.17 -3.08 2.47
CA MET A 185 2.54 -4.01 1.41
C MET A 185 3.65 -3.42 0.56
N ARG A 186 4.44 -4.30 -0.04
CA ARG A 186 5.47 -4.00 -1.03
C ARG A 186 5.28 -4.95 -2.20
N ASP A 187 5.20 -4.38 -3.40
CA ASP A 187 5.04 -5.11 -4.67
C ASP A 187 3.89 -6.14 -4.60
N GLY A 188 2.78 -5.74 -3.97
CA GLY A 188 1.56 -6.54 -3.83
C GLY A 188 1.59 -7.62 -2.73
N SER A 189 2.63 -7.68 -1.89
CA SER A 189 2.73 -8.62 -0.76
C SER A 189 2.86 -7.91 0.58
N VAL A 190 2.26 -8.46 1.64
CA VAL A 190 2.32 -7.88 2.99
C VAL A 190 3.76 -7.89 3.51
N VAL A 191 4.24 -6.74 4.00
CA VAL A 191 5.53 -6.61 4.68
C VAL A 191 5.33 -6.46 6.18
N SER A 192 4.29 -5.73 6.60
CA SER A 192 3.96 -5.56 8.01
C SER A 192 2.47 -5.32 8.20
N ALA A 193 1.96 -5.72 9.35
CA ALA A 193 0.62 -5.36 9.81
C ALA A 193 0.71 -4.92 11.28
N TYR A 194 -0.12 -3.97 11.69
CA TYR A 194 -0.29 -3.64 13.11
C TYR A 194 -1.72 -3.20 13.38
N THR A 195 -2.24 -3.56 14.55
CA THR A 195 -3.58 -3.16 14.99
C THR A 195 -3.46 -2.15 16.14
N ALA A 196 -4.11 -1.01 16.02
CA ALA A 196 -4.12 0.04 17.02
C ALA A 196 -5.55 0.49 17.33
N ARG A 197 -5.79 1.03 18.53
CA ARG A 197 -7.04 1.72 18.82
C ARG A 197 -7.01 3.12 18.18
N PRO A 198 -8.02 3.54 17.40
CA PRO A 198 -8.07 4.87 16.84
C PRO A 198 -8.05 5.85 18.01
N ARG A 199 -7.02 6.69 18.07
CA ARG A 199 -7.04 7.82 18.98
C ARG A 199 -7.99 8.82 18.38
N VAL A 200 -9.21 8.87 18.90
CA VAL A 200 -10.13 9.97 18.61
C VAL A 200 -9.43 11.23 19.10
N ARG A 201 -8.80 11.95 18.18
CA ARG A 201 -8.37 13.31 18.45
C ARG A 201 -9.66 14.10 18.51
N VAL A 202 -10.16 14.31 19.73
CA VAL A 202 -11.11 15.39 19.97
C VAL A 202 -10.34 16.63 19.55
N LEU A 203 -10.70 17.17 18.38
CA LEU A 203 -10.20 18.48 17.99
C LEU A 203 -10.59 19.41 19.15
N PRO A 204 -9.65 20.20 19.69
CA PRO A 204 -10.01 21.20 20.69
C PRO A 204 -11.18 21.98 20.11
N ALA A 205 -12.25 22.11 20.90
CA ALA A 205 -13.43 22.86 20.48
C ALA A 205 -12.96 24.20 19.94
N GLU A 206 -13.48 24.58 18.76
CA GLU A 206 -13.21 25.88 18.18
C GLU A 206 -13.48 26.94 19.26
N PRO A 207 -12.52 27.83 19.56
CA PRO A 207 -12.73 28.81 20.60
C PRO A 207 -14.00 29.61 20.28
N ASP A 208 -14.91 29.70 21.24
CA ASP A 208 -16.11 30.52 21.10
C ASP A 208 -15.67 31.93 20.65
N PRO A 209 -16.29 32.51 19.61
CA PRO A 209 -15.95 33.86 19.20
C PRO A 209 -16.29 34.79 20.37
N ASP A 210 -15.26 35.40 20.96
CA ASP A 210 -15.42 36.45 21.96
C ASP A 210 -16.35 37.54 21.37
N PHE A 211 -17.56 37.66 21.95
CA PHE A 211 -18.54 38.71 21.64
C PHE A 211 -18.27 39.97 22.47
#